data_AF-A0A455UF71-F1
#
_entry.id   AF-A0A455UF71-F1
#
_cell.length_a   1.000
_cell.length_b   1.000
_cell.length_c   1.000
_cell.angle_alpha   90.00
_cell.angle_beta   90.00
_cell.angle_gamma   90.00
#
_symmetry.space_group_name_H-M   'P 1'
#
loop_
_entity.id
_entity.type
_entity.pdbx_description
1 polymer ?
#
loop_
_entity_poly.entity_id
_entity_poly.type
_entity_poly.pdbx_seq_one_letter_code
_entity_poly.pdbx_strand_id
1 'polypeptide(L)'
;MGIGYVPQGRQIFPLLTVEENLRTGLAARSDGLKKIPERVYELFPVLKEMKNRRGGDLSGGQQQQLAIGRALVIEPKLLILDEPGRAFSPISSLKLAK
;
A
#
# COMPACT_ATOMS: atom_id res chain seq x y z
N MET A 1 1.43 -6.75 17.95
CA MET A 1 0.63 -5.62 17.44
C MET A 1 1.26 -5.21 16.12
N GLY A 2 0.50 -5.13 15.02
CA GLY A 2 1.05 -4.77 13.70
C GLY A 2 0.93 -3.27 13.44
N ILE A 3 2.05 -2.61 13.13
CA ILE A 3 2.13 -1.21 12.72
C ILE A 3 2.58 -1.18 11.26
N GLY A 4 1.85 -0.47 10.41
CA GLY A 4 2.28 -0.13 9.06
C GLY A 4 2.89 1.27 9.06
N TYR A 5 4.07 1.43 8.45
CA TYR A 5 4.72 2.74 8.30
C TYR A 5 5.03 2.97 6.82
N VAL A 6 4.64 4.14 6.32
CA VAL A 6 4.97 4.62 4.98
C VAL A 6 5.80 5.90 5.13
N PRO A 7 7.13 5.83 4.94
CA PRO A 7 8.01 6.99 5.07
C PRO A 7 7.82 7.99 3.92
N GLN A 8 8.44 9.15 4.07
CA GLN A 8 8.50 10.18 3.04
C GLN A 8 9.24 9.63 1.81
N GLY A 9 8.63 9.80 0.64
CA GLY A 9 9.06 9.12 -0.58
C GLY A 9 8.45 7.72 -0.68
N ARG A 10 7.90 7.38 -1.84
CA ARG A 10 7.00 6.22 -2.00
C ARG A 10 7.67 4.87 -1.71
N GLN A 11 9.00 4.82 -1.74
CA GLN A 11 9.83 3.63 -1.48
C GLN A 11 9.30 2.34 -2.12
N ILE A 12 8.67 2.44 -3.30
CA ILE A 12 8.20 1.28 -4.06
C ILE A 12 9.40 0.55 -4.70
N PHE A 13 9.20 -0.70 -5.11
CA PHE A 13 10.14 -1.41 -5.96
C PHE A 13 9.79 -1.11 -7.43
N PRO A 14 10.51 -0.20 -8.13
CA PRO A 14 10.07 0.33 -9.41
C PRO A 14 10.08 -0.71 -10.54
N LEU A 15 10.94 -1.72 -10.43
CA LEU A 15 11.07 -2.79 -11.43
C LEU A 15 10.02 -3.89 -11.26
N LEU A 16 9.39 -3.96 -10.08
CA LEU A 16 8.31 -4.90 -9.81
C LEU A 16 6.98 -4.33 -10.30
N THR A 17 6.09 -5.20 -10.72
CA THR A 17 4.68 -4.88 -10.99
C THR A 17 3.96 -4.40 -9.73
N VAL A 18 2.78 -3.80 -9.91
CA VAL A 18 1.90 -3.43 -8.80
C VAL A 18 1.59 -4.64 -7.92
N GLU A 19 1.21 -5.77 -8.52
CA GLU A 19 0.89 -6.99 -7.76
C GLU A 19 2.11 -7.52 -7.00
N GLU A 20 3.28 -7.55 -7.62
CA GLU A 20 4.53 -7.99 -6.96
C GLU A 20 4.92 -7.06 -5.80
N ASN A 21 4.77 -5.74 -5.96
CA ASN A 21 4.98 -4.77 -4.88
C ASN A 21 4.05 -5.05 -3.69
N LEU A 22 2.77 -5.32 -3.93
CA LEU A 22 1.83 -5.66 -2.86
C LEU A 22 2.22 -6.98 -2.18
N ARG A 23 2.64 -7.98 -2.96
CA ARG A 23 3.09 -9.28 -2.43
C ARG A 23 4.32 -9.17 -1.54
N THR A 24 5.24 -8.23 -1.76
CA THR A 24 6.41 -8.10 -0.87
C THR A 24 6.01 -7.81 0.57
N GLY A 25 4.90 -7.10 0.80
CA GLY A 25 4.40 -6.83 2.15
C GLY A 25 3.87 -8.09 2.85
N LEU A 26 3.38 -9.09 2.10
CA LEU A 26 2.81 -10.32 2.68
C LEU A 26 3.84 -11.16 3.45
N ALA A 27 5.14 -11.00 3.16
CA ALA A 27 6.20 -11.69 3.89
C ALA A 27 6.24 -11.32 5.38
N ALA A 28 5.70 -10.16 5.76
CA ALA A 28 5.61 -9.71 7.14
C ALA A 28 4.30 -10.14 7.86
N ARG A 29 3.40 -10.88 7.19
CA ARG A 29 2.19 -11.40 7.85
C ARG A 29 2.51 -12.54 8.79
N SER A 30 1.96 -12.49 9.99
CA SER A 30 2.12 -13.52 11.03
C SER A 30 1.13 -14.68 10.92
N ASP A 31 0.05 -14.54 10.14
CA ASP A 31 -1.04 -15.52 10.03
C ASP A 31 -0.87 -16.50 8.85
N GLY A 32 0.26 -16.43 8.13
CA GLY A 32 0.58 -17.33 7.03
C GLY A 32 -0.26 -17.12 5.76
N LEU A 33 -1.17 -16.14 5.72
CA LEU A 33 -1.95 -15.83 4.53
C LEU A 33 -1.05 -15.21 3.46
N LYS A 34 -1.02 -15.85 2.28
CA LYS A 34 -0.22 -15.42 1.11
C LYS A 34 -1.05 -14.71 0.05
N LYS A 35 -2.24 -14.22 0.41
CA LYS A 35 -3.15 -13.52 -0.49
C LYS A 35 -3.19 -12.04 -0.15
N ILE A 36 -3.23 -11.19 -1.18
CA ILE A 36 -3.49 -9.76 -1.02
C ILE A 36 -4.95 -9.60 -0.58
N PRO A 37 -5.25 -8.91 0.53
CA PRO A 37 -6.62 -8.66 0.94
C PRO A 37 -7.39 -7.86 -0.11
N GLU A 38 -8.60 -8.30 -0.48
CA GLU A 38 -9.42 -7.63 -1.50
C GLU A 38 -9.69 -6.16 -1.13
N ARG A 39 -9.76 -5.86 0.18
CA ARG A 39 -9.91 -4.51 0.73
C ARG A 39 -8.86 -3.52 0.20
N VAL A 40 -7.64 -3.97 -0.12
CA VAL A 40 -6.60 -3.11 -0.70
C VAL A 40 -7.03 -2.60 -2.07
N TYR A 41 -7.64 -3.46 -2.90
CA TYR A 41 -8.15 -3.09 -4.21
C TYR A 41 -9.45 -2.28 -4.14
N GLU A 42 -10.28 -2.50 -3.12
CA GLU A 42 -11.44 -1.64 -2.87
C GLU A 42 -11.03 -0.21 -2.51
N LEU A 43 -9.99 -0.05 -1.69
CA LEU A 43 -9.46 1.26 -1.29
C LEU A 43 -8.72 1.95 -2.44
N PHE A 44 -8.03 1.18 -3.28
CA PHE A 44 -7.28 1.70 -4.43
C PHE A 44 -7.61 0.93 -5.72
N PRO A 45 -8.77 1.21 -6.35
CA PRO A 45 -9.20 0.50 -7.57
C PRO A 45 -8.18 0.56 -8.71
N VAL A 46 -7.44 1.67 -8.82
CA VAL A 46 -6.39 1.85 -9.83
C VAL A 46 -5.27 0.80 -9.71
N LEU A 47 -4.99 0.29 -8.51
CA LEU A 47 -4.00 -0.78 -8.34
C LEU A 47 -4.49 -2.11 -8.93
N LYS A 48 -5.80 -2.35 -8.92
CA LYS A 48 -6.41 -3.53 -9.54
C LYS A 48 -6.34 -3.43 -11.06
N GLU A 49 -6.69 -2.27 -11.60
CA GLU A 49 -6.63 -1.97 -13.04
C GLU A 49 -5.20 -2.07 -13.58
N MET A 50 -4.22 -1.61 -12.79
CA MET A 50 -2.81 -1.56 -13.18
C MET A 50 -1.97 -2.71 -12.61
N LYS A 51 -2.59 -3.82 -12.17
CA LYS A 51 -1.89 -4.89 -11.43
C LYS A 51 -0.63 -5.42 -12.11
N ASN A 52 -0.61 -5.45 -13.44
CA ASN A 52 0.49 -5.96 -14.27
C ASN A 52 1.51 -4.89 -14.69
N ARG A 53 1.25 -3.61 -14.40
CA ARG A 53 2.13 -2.49 -14.76
C ARG A 53 3.26 -2.38 -13.74
N ARG A 54 4.47 -2.00 -14.19
CA ARG A 54 5.61 -1.76 -13.28
C ARG A 54 5.35 -0.56 -12.40
N GLY A 55 5.74 -0.64 -11.14
CA GLY A 55 5.57 0.45 -10.17
C GLY A 55 6.26 1.75 -10.61
N GLY A 56 7.39 1.64 -11.31
CA GLY A 56 8.12 2.78 -11.85
C GLY A 56 7.35 3.56 -12.93
N ASP A 57 6.42 2.91 -13.64
CA ASP A 57 5.64 3.52 -14.73
C ASP A 57 4.37 4.24 -14.26
N LEU A 58 4.10 4.21 -12.94
CA LEU A 58 2.95 4.85 -12.31
C LEU A 58 3.19 6.34 -12.07
N SER A 59 2.11 7.13 -12.07
CA SER A 59 2.19 8.53 -11.64
C SER A 59 2.58 8.64 -10.16
N GLY A 60 3.11 9.79 -9.73
CA GLY A 60 3.53 9.97 -8.33
C GLY A 60 2.43 9.73 -7.29
N GLY A 61 1.16 10.00 -7.64
CA GLY A 61 0.00 9.71 -6.80
C GLY A 61 -0.35 8.21 -6.75
N GLN A 62 -0.25 7.52 -7.90
CA GLN A 62 -0.43 6.08 -7.97
C GLN A 62 0.68 5.32 -7.24
N GLN A 63 1.93 5.79 -7.33
CA GLN A 63 3.04 5.25 -6.54
C GLN A 63 2.80 5.42 -5.04
N GLN A 64 2.17 6.51 -4.61
CA GLN A 64 1.81 6.71 -3.20
C GLN A 64 0.74 5.72 -2.76
N GLN A 65 -0.31 5.53 -3.57
CA GLN A 65 -1.34 4.53 -3.30
C GLN A 65 -0.75 3.12 -3.26
N LEU A 66 0.21 2.79 -4.12
CA LEU A 66 0.93 1.52 -4.09
C LEU A 66 1.74 1.33 -2.80
N ALA A 67 2.44 2.37 -2.35
CA ALA A 67 3.19 2.34 -1.10
C ALA A 67 2.28 2.07 0.11
N ILE A 68 1.14 2.76 0.17
CA ILE A 68 0.12 2.57 1.20
C ILE A 68 -0.51 1.18 1.10
N GLY A 69 -0.89 0.75 -0.11
CA GLY A 69 -1.45 -0.57 -0.36
C GLY A 69 -0.54 -1.68 0.14
N ARG A 70 0.78 -1.56 -0.09
CA ARG A 70 1.79 -2.50 0.40
C ARG A 70 1.89 -2.52 1.94
N ALA A 71 1.67 -1.39 2.61
CA ALA A 71 1.60 -1.36 4.08
C ALA A 71 0.27 -1.93 4.61
N LEU A 72 -0.80 -1.87 3.83
CA LEU A 72 -2.12 -2.38 4.21
C LEU A 72 -2.27 -3.90 4.03
N VAL A 73 -1.45 -4.55 3.19
CA VAL A 73 -1.57 -6.01 2.96
C VAL A 73 -1.34 -6.84 4.23
N ILE A 74 -0.67 -6.27 5.24
CA ILE A 74 -0.44 -6.92 6.55
C ILE A 74 -1.56 -6.64 7.57
N GLU A 75 -2.64 -5.97 7.15
CA GLU A 75 -3.78 -5.59 7.99
C GLU A 75 -3.37 -4.95 9.32
N PRO A 76 -2.58 -3.85 9.27
CA PRO A 76 -2.05 -3.24 10.47
C PRO A 76 -3.17 -2.64 11.32
N LYS A 77 -3.00 -2.60 12.65
CA LYS A 77 -3.97 -1.92 13.54
C LYS A 77 -3.79 -0.41 13.55
N LEU A 78 -2.61 0.05 13.13
CA LEU A 78 -2.23 1.45 13.03
C LEU A 78 -1.38 1.64 11.78
N LEU A 79 -1.77 2.59 10.93
CA LEU A 79 -1.00 3.01 9.77
C LEU A 79 -0.48 4.43 10.01
N ILE A 80 0.84 4.60 9.91
CA ILE A 80 1.52 5.89 10.06
C ILE A 80 2.01 6.32 8.67
N LEU A 81 1.70 7.57 8.30
CA LEU A 81 2.09 8.17 7.02
C LEU A 81 2.96 9.39 7.31
N ASP A 82 4.20 9.38 6.84
CA ASP A 82 5.10 10.53 6.94
C ASP A 82 4.87 11.44 5.72
N GLU A 83 4.34 12.64 5.97
CA GLU A 83 3.77 13.58 4.98
C GLU A 83 2.72 12.98 4.02
N PRO A 84 1.42 12.99 4.38
CA PRO A 84 0.36 12.85 3.38
C PRO A 84 0.41 14.10 2.49
N GLY A 85 1.17 14.06 1.39
CA GLY A 85 1.34 15.21 0.49
C GLY A 85 0.00 15.83 0.04
N ARG A 86 0.03 17.08 -0.43
CA ARG A 86 -1.12 17.95 -0.79
C ARG A 86 -2.24 17.32 -1.65
N ALA A 87 -2.03 16.15 -2.23
CA ALA A 87 -3.02 15.40 -3.02
C ALA A 87 -3.95 14.49 -2.18
N PHE A 88 -3.79 14.42 -0.86
CA PHE A 88 -4.53 13.48 0.00
C PHE A 88 -5.03 14.09 1.33
N SER A 89 -5.72 15.23 1.26
CA SER A 89 -6.63 15.63 2.35
C SER A 89 -7.90 14.79 2.19
N PRO A 90 -8.17 13.71 2.99
CA PRO A 90 -8.17 13.68 4.46
C PRO A 90 -7.71 12.32 5.09
N ILE A 91 -6.57 11.74 4.69
CA ILE A 91 -6.12 10.40 5.19
C ILE A 91 -5.08 10.47 6.33
N SER A 92 -4.75 11.66 6.84
CA SER A 92 -3.67 11.87 7.82
C SER A 92 -3.73 10.99 9.08
N SER A 93 -4.89 10.41 9.40
CA SER A 93 -5.03 9.34 10.40
C SER A 93 -6.13 8.36 10.02
N LEU A 94 -5.81 7.31 9.25
CA LEU A 94 -6.74 6.20 9.03
C LEU A 94 -6.66 5.23 10.22
N LYS A 95 -7.63 5.31 11.14
CA LYS A 95 -7.90 4.20 12.06
C LYS A 95 -8.61 3.10 11.27
N LEU A 96 -7.91 2.01 11.01
CA LEU A 96 -8.51 0.81 10.45
C LEU A 96 -9.46 0.24 11.52
N ALA A 97 -10.76 0.30 11.26
CA ALA A 97 -11.75 -0.30 12.15
C ALA A 97 -11.48 -1.80 12.27
N LYS A 98 -11.71 -2.34 13.48
CA LYS A 98 -11.43 -3.74 13.84
C LYS A 98 -12.12 -4.74 12.93
#